data_AF-A0A1X7I9I3-F1
#
_entry.id   AF-A0A1X7I9I3-F1
#
_cell.length_a   1.000
_cell.length_b   1.000
_cell.length_c   1.000
_cell.angle_alpha   90.00
_cell.angle_beta   90.00
_cell.angle_gamma   90.00
#
_symmetry.space_group_name_H-M   'P 1'
#
loop_
_entity.id
_entity.type
_entity.pdbx_description
1 polymer ?
#
loop_
_entity_poly.entity_id
_entity_poly.type
_entity_poly.pdbx_seq_one_letter_code
_entity_poly.pdbx_strand_id
1 'polypeptide(L)'
;MDAQVKRYYQLKQKKKELEAELQTLHEEIMDFCQEQASADMEIGAYRVKLVLQERKEYDDAKVYEALPDPEVWRLCSKADPSKLAGLVKLRVIPEETLKDTYTLKPVTLLKIEKK
;
A
#
# COMPACT_ATOMS: atom_id res chain seq x y z
N MET A 1 23.41 -24.75 10.84
CA MET A 1 23.28 -23.28 10.77
C MET A 1 23.75 -22.71 9.44
N ASP A 2 24.99 -22.96 9.00
CA ASP A 2 25.53 -22.38 7.75
C ASP A 2 24.63 -22.65 6.51
N ALA A 3 24.25 -23.90 6.29
CA ALA A 3 23.35 -24.29 5.21
C ALA A 3 21.97 -23.61 5.28
N GLN A 4 21.44 -23.36 6.49
CA GLN A 4 20.16 -22.68 6.69
C GLN A 4 20.25 -21.19 6.37
N VAL A 5 21.32 -20.51 6.82
CA VAL A 5 21.59 -19.10 6.50
C VAL A 5 21.78 -18.91 5.00
N LYS A 6 22.54 -19.80 4.35
CA LYS A 6 22.72 -19.79 2.89
C LYS A 6 21.38 -19.96 2.16
N ARG A 7 20.55 -20.92 2.59
CA ARG A 7 19.21 -21.14 2.01
C ARG A 7 18.31 -19.93 2.21
N TYR A 8 18.31 -19.34 3.40
CA TYR A 8 17.54 -18.12 3.69
C TYR A 8 17.95 -16.96 2.76
N TYR A 9 19.25 -16.73 2.60
CA TYR A 9 19.75 -15.69 1.70
C TYR A 9 19.31 -15.91 0.25
N GLN A 10 19.40 -17.15 -0.25
CA GLN A 10 18.93 -17.50 -1.60
C GLN A 10 17.43 -17.27 -1.78
N LEU A 11 16.61 -17.67 -0.79
CA LEU A 11 15.16 -17.42 -0.83
C LEU A 11 14.86 -15.91 -0.82
N LYS A 12 15.63 -15.12 -0.05
CA LYS A 12 15.49 -13.67 -0.03
C LYS A 12 15.80 -13.03 -1.39
N GLN A 13 16.83 -13.52 -2.09
CA GLN A 13 17.14 -13.04 -3.45
C GLN A 13 16.04 -13.42 -4.45
N LYS A 14 15.58 -14.67 -4.45
CA LYS A 14 14.46 -15.10 -5.30
C LYS A 14 13.18 -14.33 -5.03
N LYS A 15 12.89 -14.04 -3.76
CA LYS A 15 11.75 -13.20 -3.38
C LYS A 15 11.86 -11.82 -4.05
N LYS A 16 13.04 -11.20 -4.01
CA LYS A 16 13.28 -9.89 -4.63
C LYS A 16 13.11 -9.95 -6.15
N GLU A 17 13.59 -11.01 -6.81
CA GLU A 17 13.41 -11.21 -8.25
C GLU A 17 11.93 -11.36 -8.62
N LEU A 18 11.18 -12.19 -7.88
CA LEU A 18 9.74 -12.37 -8.07
C LEU A 18 8.94 -11.09 -7.80
N GLU A 19 9.31 -10.32 -6.78
CA GLU A 19 8.68 -9.02 -6.51
C GLU A 19 8.92 -8.04 -7.66
N ALA A 20 10.11 -8.04 -8.27
CA ALA A 20 10.40 -7.20 -9.43
C ALA A 20 9.60 -7.65 -10.68
N GLU A 21 9.55 -8.95 -10.96
CA GLU A 21 8.78 -9.50 -12.08
C GLU A 21 7.28 -9.22 -11.94
N LEU A 22 6.73 -9.39 -10.73
CA LEU A 22 5.34 -9.05 -10.44
C LEU A 22 5.06 -7.55 -10.62
N GLN A 23 6.01 -6.68 -10.26
CA GLN A 23 5.88 -5.24 -10.45
C GLN A 23 5.86 -4.89 -11.95
N THR A 24 6.76 -5.46 -12.75
CA THR A 24 6.77 -5.26 -14.21
C THR A 24 5.45 -5.72 -14.83
N LEU A 25 4.98 -6.92 -14.50
CA LEU A 25 3.69 -7.42 -15.01
C LEU A 25 2.50 -6.55 -14.59
N HIS A 26 2.53 -6.01 -13.36
CA HIS A 26 1.50 -5.09 -12.89
C HIS A 26 1.45 -3.83 -13.76
N GLU A 27 2.60 -3.22 -14.04
CA GLU A 27 2.72 -2.03 -14.89
C GLU A 27 2.23 -2.32 -16.31
N GLU A 28 2.68 -3.43 -16.92
CA GLU A 28 2.24 -3.84 -18.26
C GLU A 28 0.72 -4.05 -18.35
N ILE A 29 0.11 -4.70 -17.36
CA ILE A 29 -1.35 -4.93 -17.34
C ILE A 29 -2.09 -3.60 -17.13
N MET A 30 -1.57 -2.72 -16.28
CA MET A 30 -2.14 -1.40 -16.05
C MET A 30 -2.14 -0.56 -17.33
N ASP A 31 -1.01 -0.53 -18.04
CA ASP A 31 -0.87 0.20 -19.30
C ASP A 31 -1.83 -0.37 -20.36
N PHE A 32 -1.90 -1.69 -20.51
CA PHE A 32 -2.84 -2.35 -21.41
C PHE A 32 -4.31 -1.99 -21.09
N CYS A 33 -4.69 -1.95 -19.81
CA CYS A 33 -6.04 -1.57 -19.41
C CYS A 33 -6.34 -0.08 -19.69
N GLN A 34 -5.35 0.79 -19.55
CA GLN A 34 -5.47 2.21 -19.91
C GLN A 34 -5.67 2.39 -21.42
N GLU A 35 -4.89 1.68 -22.24
CA GLU A 35 -5.03 1.70 -23.71
C GLU A 35 -6.41 1.22 -24.18
N GLN A 36 -6.96 0.20 -23.52
CA GLN A 36 -8.29 -0.36 -23.81
C GLN A 36 -9.45 0.52 -23.31
N ALA A 37 -9.16 1.55 -22.51
CA ALA A 37 -10.15 2.40 -21.83
C ALA A 37 -11.24 1.61 -21.06
N SER A 38 -10.92 0.39 -20.59
CA SER A 38 -11.84 -0.48 -19.88
C SER A 38 -11.33 -0.83 -18.49
N ALA A 39 -12.20 -0.64 -17.50
CA ALA A 39 -11.90 -0.92 -16.09
C ALA A 39 -12.26 -2.34 -15.65
N ASP A 40 -12.88 -3.15 -16.52
CA ASP A 40 -13.28 -4.53 -16.22
C ASP A 40 -13.23 -5.34 -17.53
N MET A 41 -12.43 -6.39 -17.55
CA MET A 41 -12.23 -7.21 -18.74
C MET A 41 -11.93 -8.66 -18.40
N GLU A 42 -12.20 -9.53 -19.36
CA GLU A 42 -11.93 -10.96 -19.26
C GLU A 42 -10.80 -11.34 -20.21
N ILE A 43 -9.74 -11.92 -19.66
CA ILE A 43 -8.57 -12.39 -20.40
C ILE A 43 -8.42 -13.88 -20.10
N GLY A 44 -8.92 -14.72 -21.01
CA GLY A 44 -8.91 -16.18 -20.85
C GLY A 44 -9.69 -16.62 -19.61
N ALA A 45 -9.00 -17.27 -18.66
CA ALA A 45 -9.59 -17.75 -17.39
C ALA A 45 -9.53 -16.73 -16.25
N TYR A 46 -9.11 -15.49 -16.53
CA TYR A 46 -8.93 -14.45 -15.52
C TYR A 46 -9.84 -13.26 -15.80
N ARG A 47 -10.38 -12.67 -14.74
CA ARG A 47 -11.04 -11.37 -14.76
C ARG A 47 -10.09 -10.32 -14.22
N VAL A 48 -9.84 -9.29 -15.01
CA VAL A 48 -8.98 -8.16 -14.65
C VAL A 48 -9.87 -6.96 -14.40
N LYS A 49 -9.73 -6.35 -13.23
CA LYS A 49 -10.52 -5.19 -12.82
C LYS A 49 -9.65 -4.08 -12.26
N LEU A 50 -9.82 -2.87 -12.79
CA LEU A 50 -9.28 -1.65 -12.23
C LEU A 50 -10.30 -1.06 -11.26
N VAL A 51 -9.92 -0.95 -10.00
CA VAL A 51 -10.76 -0.37 -8.95
C VAL A 51 -10.15 0.94 -8.50
N LEU A 52 -10.88 2.04 -8.69
CA LEU A 52 -10.51 3.31 -8.07
C LEU A 52 -10.69 3.20 -6.55
N GLN A 53 -9.61 3.44 -5.82
CA GLN A 53 -9.60 3.54 -4.37
C GLN A 53 -9.08 4.90 -3.97
N GLU A 54 -9.60 5.43 -2.87
CA GLU A 54 -9.05 6.63 -2.26
C GLU A 54 -8.01 6.23 -1.22
N ARG A 55 -6.78 6.69 -1.40
CA ARG A 55 -5.71 6.51 -0.43
C ARG A 55 -5.51 7.81 0.33
N LYS A 56 -5.48 7.71 1.66
CA LYS A 56 -5.09 8.81 2.54
C LYS A 56 -3.59 9.04 2.41
N GLU A 57 -3.20 10.21 1.93
CA GLU A 57 -1.83 10.71 1.96
C GLU A 57 -1.73 11.75 3.07
N TYR A 58 -1.09 11.36 4.16
CA TYR A 58 -0.93 12.20 5.33
C TYR A 58 0.23 13.19 5.15
N ASP A 59 0.03 14.39 5.64
CA ASP A 59 1.04 15.43 5.75
C ASP A 59 1.73 15.33 7.12
N ASP A 60 3.05 15.12 7.12
CA ASP A 60 3.83 14.94 8.34
C ASP A 60 3.68 16.12 9.32
N ALA A 61 3.66 17.36 8.81
CA ALA A 61 3.54 18.56 9.64
C ALA A 61 2.15 18.65 10.25
N LYS A 62 1.09 18.43 9.45
CA LYS A 62 -0.29 18.47 9.96
C LYS A 62 -0.58 17.34 10.95
N VAL A 63 -0.06 16.14 10.70
CA VAL A 63 -0.19 15.04 11.67
C VAL A 63 0.53 15.39 12.95
N TYR A 64 1.76 15.88 12.88
CA TYR A 64 2.52 16.29 14.06
C TYR A 64 1.78 17.34 14.90
N GLU A 65 1.23 18.37 14.26
CA GLU A 65 0.45 19.43 14.93
C GLU A 65 -0.87 18.94 15.53
N ALA A 66 -1.50 17.94 14.91
CA ALA A 66 -2.77 17.40 15.38
C ALA A 66 -2.61 16.42 16.55
N LEU A 67 -1.43 15.80 16.70
CA LEU A 67 -1.20 14.82 17.77
C LEU A 67 -1.28 15.47 19.16
N PRO A 68 -1.89 14.79 20.14
CA PRO A 68 -2.06 15.34 21.49
C PRO A 68 -0.74 15.38 22.29
N ASP A 69 0.24 14.54 21.92
CA ASP A 69 1.53 14.42 22.59
C ASP A 69 2.66 14.19 21.57
N PRO A 70 3.74 15.00 21.59
CA PRO A 70 4.93 14.82 20.77
C PRO A 70 5.59 13.44 20.86
N GLU A 71 5.45 12.72 21.99
CA GLU A 71 6.01 11.37 22.14
C GLU A 71 5.25 10.35 21.26
N VAL A 72 3.97 10.58 20.97
CA VAL A 72 3.19 9.72 20.05
C VAL A 72 3.75 9.80 18.63
N TRP A 73 4.24 10.97 18.21
CA TRP A 73 4.89 11.13 16.91
C TRP A 73 6.13 10.23 16.76
N ARG A 74 6.89 10.03 17.85
CA ARG A 74 8.09 9.17 17.82
C ARG A 74 7.75 7.71 17.49
N LEU A 75 6.58 7.23 17.89
CA LEU A 75 6.09 5.88 17.58
C LEU A 75 5.80 5.71 16.08
N CYS A 76 5.30 6.75 15.43
CA CYS A 76 5.04 6.77 13.99
C CYS A 76 6.32 7.02 13.18
N SER A 77 7.22 7.87 13.67
CA SER A 77 8.46 8.34 13.01
C SER A 77 8.25 9.13 11.70
N LYS A 78 7.10 8.95 11.04
CA LYS A 78 6.54 9.66 9.88
C LYS A 78 5.03 9.39 9.85
N ALA A 79 4.26 10.13 9.07
CA ALA A 79 2.82 9.94 8.91
C ALA A 79 2.48 8.70 8.04
N ASP A 80 2.90 7.53 8.51
CA ASP A 80 2.60 6.26 7.86
C ASP A 80 1.14 5.83 8.14
N PRO A 81 0.31 5.60 7.10
CA PRO A 81 -1.09 5.23 7.28
C PRO A 81 -1.30 3.98 8.14
N SER A 82 -0.41 2.99 8.06
CA SER A 82 -0.54 1.73 8.81
C SER A 82 -0.27 1.94 10.29
N LYS A 83 0.75 2.76 10.61
CA LYS A 83 1.07 3.11 12.00
C LYS A 83 -0.02 3.98 12.62
N LEU A 84 -0.50 4.99 11.91
CA LEU A 84 -1.59 5.87 12.37
C LEU A 84 -2.89 5.07 12.62
N ALA A 85 -3.24 4.17 11.70
CA ALA A 85 -4.37 3.26 11.91
C ALA A 85 -4.18 2.35 13.13
N GLY A 86 -2.94 1.91 13.40
CA GLY A 86 -2.59 1.18 14.63
C GLY A 86 -2.85 1.99 15.90
N LEU A 87 -2.42 3.26 15.93
CA LEU A 87 -2.63 4.15 17.08
C LEU A 87 -4.12 4.41 17.35
N VAL A 88 -4.91 4.61 16.30
CA VAL A 88 -6.38 4.77 16.43
C VAL A 88 -7.02 3.49 16.98
N LYS A 89 -6.64 2.32 16.46
CA LYS A 89 -7.15 1.03 16.94
C LYS A 89 -6.79 0.77 18.40
N LEU A 90 -5.60 1.18 18.82
CA LEU A 90 -5.12 1.09 20.20
C LEU A 90 -5.70 2.20 21.09
N ARG A 91 -6.55 3.09 20.56
CA ARG A 91 -7.16 4.24 21.26
C ARG A 91 -6.13 5.20 21.85
N VAL A 92 -4.94 5.27 21.26
CA VAL A 92 -3.89 6.23 21.65
C VAL A 92 -4.25 7.63 21.16
N ILE A 93 -4.87 7.72 19.99
CA ILE A 93 -5.43 8.95 19.42
C ILE A 93 -6.85 8.68 18.90
N PRO A 94 -7.78 9.65 18.99
CA PRO A 94 -9.08 9.52 18.37
C PRO A 94 -8.97 9.68 16.85
N GLU A 95 -9.88 9.08 16.10
CA GLU A 95 -9.86 9.13 14.63
C GLU A 95 -10.03 10.56 14.08
N GLU A 96 -10.79 11.39 14.80
CA GLU A 96 -11.03 12.79 14.46
C GLU A 96 -9.76 13.64 14.39
N THR A 97 -8.73 13.30 15.18
CA THR A 97 -7.42 13.96 15.14
C THR A 97 -6.79 13.92 13.75
N LEU A 98 -7.11 12.91 12.95
CA LEU A 98 -6.51 12.71 11.64
C LEU A 98 -7.32 13.30 10.49
N LYS A 99 -8.52 13.84 10.74
CA LYS A 99 -9.49 14.15 9.68
C LYS A 99 -9.02 15.21 8.67
N ASP A 100 -8.20 16.17 9.11
CA ASP A 100 -7.69 17.28 8.30
C ASP A 100 -6.17 17.19 8.04
N THR A 101 -5.57 16.04 8.38
CA THR A 101 -4.13 15.82 8.26
C THR A 101 -3.75 15.04 7.02
N TYR A 102 -4.73 14.59 6.23
CA TYR A 102 -4.50 13.90 4.96
C TYR A 102 -5.26 14.53 3.80
N THR A 103 -4.76 14.25 2.60
CA THR A 103 -5.50 14.42 1.35
C THR A 103 -5.89 13.04 0.82
N LEU A 104 -7.04 12.96 0.16
CA LEU A 104 -7.45 11.75 -0.54
C LEU A 104 -6.86 11.81 -1.94
N LYS A 105 -5.98 10.86 -2.27
CA LYS A 105 -5.52 10.65 -3.64
C LYS A 105 -6.24 9.45 -4.26
N PRO A 106 -6.81 9.59 -5.47
CA PRO A 106 -7.30 8.45 -6.21
C PRO A 106 -6.11 7.58 -6.61
N VAL A 107 -6.19 6.30 -6.30
CA VAL A 107 -5.24 5.27 -6.69
C VAL A 107 -6.01 4.17 -7.39
N THR A 108 -5.55 3.78 -8.57
CA THR A 108 -6.14 2.66 -9.29
C THR A 108 -5.50 1.36 -8.80
N LEU A 109 -6.30 0.46 -8.26
CA LEU A 109 -5.87 -0.86 -7.82
C LEU A 109 -6.19 -1.89 -8.90
N LEU A 110 -5.18 -2.61 -9.36
CA LEU A 110 -5.35 -3.80 -10.21
C LEU A 110 -5.81 -4.99 -9.36
N LYS A 111 -6.97 -5.56 -9.71
CA LYS A 111 -7.46 -6.83 -9.18
C LYS A 111 -7.51 -7.87 -10.28
N ILE A 112 -6.91 -9.03 -10.01
CA ILE A 112 -6.95 -10.19 -10.91
C ILE A 112 -7.61 -11.34 -10.15
N GLU A 113 -8.72 -11.83 -10.69
CA GLU A 113 -9.48 -12.95 -10.13
C GLU A 113 -9.46 -14.10 -11.13
N LYS A 114 -9.19 -15.32 -10.65
CA LYS A 114 -9.34 -16.53 -11.46
C LYS A 114 -10.81 -16.94 -11.45
N LYS A 115 -11.36 -17.21 -12.63
CA LYS A 115 -12.70 -17.80 -12.78
C LYS A 115 -12.75 -19.25 -12.31
#